data_AF-A0A355GXU0-F1
#
_entry.id   AF-A0A355GXU0-F1
#
_cell.length_a   1.000
_cell.length_b   1.000
_cell.length_c   1.000
_cell.angle_alpha   90.00
_cell.angle_beta   90.00
_cell.angle_gamma   90.00
#
_symmetry.space_group_name_H-M   'P 1'
#
loop_
_entity.id
_entity.type
_entity.pdbx_description
1 polymer ?
#
loop_
_entity_poly.entity_id
_entity_poly.type
_entity_poly.pdbx_seq_one_letter_code
_entity_poly.pdbx_strand_id
1 'polypeptide(L)'
;MVYFTGDNHGSAVEVVRFCKQFNLTAADIVVILGDVGANFCLDERDIAMKTALCRLAPTILCIHGNHEIRPANIPSYITKDWNGGTVWFEETFPNILFARDGNRIGLVRHDCQDRYLTVLCG
;
A
#
# COMPACT_ATOMS: atom_id res chain seq x y z
N MET A 1 -5.93 -6.13 12.14
CA MET A 1 -6.84 -6.77 11.16
C MET A 1 -6.34 -6.46 9.74
N VAL A 2 -6.73 -7.23 8.73
CA VAL A 2 -6.40 -6.93 7.32
C VAL A 2 -7.66 -6.65 6.53
N TYR A 3 -7.67 -5.54 5.81
CA TYR A 3 -8.76 -5.11 4.94
C TYR A 3 -8.27 -5.01 3.50
N PHE A 4 -9.11 -5.40 2.56
CA PHE A 4 -8.84 -5.25 1.13
C PHE A 4 -9.82 -4.25 0.56
N THR A 5 -9.32 -3.28 -0.20
CA THR A 5 -10.13 -2.41 -1.05
C THR A 5 -10.02 -2.87 -2.50
N GLY A 6 -10.89 -2.36 -3.38
CA GLY A 6 -10.68 -2.45 -4.82
C GLY A 6 -9.75 -1.35 -5.34
N ASP A 7 -9.75 -1.22 -6.67
CA ASP A 7 -9.25 -0.06 -7.39
C ASP A 7 -10.00 1.18 -6.92
N ASN A 8 -9.27 2.20 -6.47
CA ASN A 8 -9.82 3.44 -5.93
C ASN A 8 -9.78 4.60 -6.96
N HIS A 9 -9.34 4.34 -8.18
CA HIS A 9 -9.15 5.31 -9.26
C HIS A 9 -8.38 6.56 -8.79
N GLY A 10 -7.33 6.36 -7.99
CA GLY A 10 -6.50 7.43 -7.45
C GLY A 10 -7.15 8.30 -6.37
N SER A 11 -8.24 7.83 -5.75
CA SER A 11 -8.96 8.60 -4.72
C SER A 11 -8.63 8.12 -3.30
N ALA A 12 -8.02 8.99 -2.49
CA ALA A 12 -7.85 8.76 -1.04
C ALA A 12 -9.17 8.86 -0.26
N VAL A 13 -10.21 9.50 -0.80
CA VAL A 13 -11.40 9.89 -0.02
C VAL A 13 -12.09 8.69 0.62
N GLU A 14 -12.26 7.61 -0.15
CA GLU A 14 -12.94 6.41 0.34
C GLU A 14 -12.11 5.66 1.38
N VAL A 15 -10.80 5.54 1.15
CA VAL A 15 -9.87 4.90 2.09
C VAL A 15 -9.84 5.67 3.41
N VAL A 16 -9.76 7.00 3.36
CA VAL A 16 -9.77 7.87 4.55
C VAL A 16 -11.09 7.74 5.31
N ARG A 17 -12.24 7.76 4.59
CA ARG A 17 -13.56 7.58 5.21
C ARG A 17 -13.68 6.22 5.88
N PHE A 18 -13.26 5.16 5.19
CA PHE A 18 -13.25 3.80 5.73
C PHE A 18 -12.42 3.70 7.01
N CYS A 19 -11.17 4.18 6.98
CA CYS A 19 -10.29 4.12 8.15
C CYS A 19 -10.87 4.84 9.37
N LYS A 20 -11.52 5.99 9.17
CA LYS A 20 -12.17 6.75 10.24
C LYS A 20 -13.44 6.06 10.74
N GLN A 21 -14.28 5.57 9.84
CA GLN A 21 -15.53 4.92 10.20
C GLN A 21 -15.31 3.65 11.05
N PHE A 22 -14.26 2.89 10.75
CA PHE A 22 -13.91 1.67 11.47
C PHE A 22 -12.86 1.89 12.57
N ASN A 23 -12.44 3.13 12.84
CA ASN A 23 -11.42 3.49 13.83
C ASN A 23 -10.14 2.63 13.71
N LEU A 24 -9.64 2.48 12.49
CA LEU A 24 -8.45 1.67 12.24
C LEU A 24 -7.22 2.23 12.95
N THR A 25 -6.35 1.33 13.37
CA THR A 25 -5.18 1.60 14.20
C THR A 25 -3.89 1.19 13.49
N ALA A 26 -2.74 1.49 14.09
CA ALA A 26 -1.43 1.06 13.58
C ALA A 26 -1.23 -0.47 13.58
N ALA A 27 -2.09 -1.23 14.26
CA ALA A 27 -2.10 -2.70 14.21
C ALA A 27 -2.87 -3.26 13.00
N ASP A 28 -3.51 -2.40 12.21
CA ASP A 28 -4.30 -2.77 11.03
C ASP A 28 -3.50 -2.54 9.74
N ILE A 29 -3.84 -3.36 8.73
CA ILE A 29 -3.30 -3.28 7.38
C ILE A 29 -4.46 -3.04 6.43
N VAL A 30 -4.36 -2.02 5.58
CA VAL A 30 -5.29 -1.78 4.48
C VAL A 30 -4.55 -2.05 3.18
N VAL A 31 -5.05 -3.01 2.40
CA VAL A 31 -4.51 -3.38 1.09
C VAL A 31 -5.32 -2.68 0.00
N ILE A 32 -4.67 -1.87 -0.83
CA ILE A 32 -5.28 -1.23 -2.00
C ILE A 32 -4.88 -2.00 -3.25
N LEU A 33 -5.89 -2.47 -4.00
CA LEU A 33 -5.70 -3.35 -5.17
C LEU A 33 -5.75 -2.54 -6.48
N GLY A 34 -4.59 -2.02 -6.90
CA GLY A 34 -4.43 -1.33 -8.19
C GLY A 34 -4.77 0.16 -8.14
N ASP A 35 -4.21 0.89 -9.12
CA ASP A 35 -4.47 2.29 -9.48
C ASP A 35 -4.60 3.23 -8.26
N VAL A 36 -3.68 3.07 -7.31
CA VAL A 36 -3.68 3.77 -6.03
C VAL A 36 -3.65 5.29 -6.19
N GLY A 37 -3.04 5.77 -7.27
CA GLY A 37 -2.86 7.19 -7.57
C GLY A 37 -1.73 7.83 -6.76
N ALA A 38 -0.87 7.00 -6.16
CA ALA A 38 0.27 7.47 -5.39
C ALA A 38 1.55 7.55 -6.24
N ASN A 39 1.64 6.89 -7.39
CA ASN A 39 2.77 7.00 -8.32
C ASN A 39 2.29 7.17 -9.77
N PHE A 40 1.33 8.07 -10.02
CA PHE A 40 0.68 8.18 -11.32
C PHE A 40 1.37 9.21 -12.21
N CYS A 41 1.54 10.45 -11.74
CA CYS A 41 2.08 11.56 -12.55
C CYS A 41 3.45 12.06 -12.11
N LEU A 42 3.97 11.59 -10.97
CA LEU A 42 5.19 12.08 -10.30
C LEU A 42 5.19 13.58 -10.03
N ASP A 43 4.01 14.15 -9.76
CA ASP A 43 3.84 15.55 -9.41
C ASP A 43 3.15 15.73 -8.06
N GLU A 44 2.74 16.96 -7.76
CA GLU A 44 2.12 17.33 -6.49
C GLU A 44 0.86 16.52 -6.15
N ARG A 45 0.16 15.93 -7.14
CA ARG A 45 -1.03 15.11 -6.92
C ARG A 45 -0.68 13.80 -6.21
N ASP A 46 0.41 13.16 -6.63
CA ASP A 46 0.95 11.96 -6.00
C ASP A 46 1.36 12.25 -4.56
N ILE A 47 1.99 13.42 -4.33
CA ILE A 47 2.37 13.89 -2.99
C ILE A 47 1.12 14.12 -2.12
N ALA A 48 0.06 14.73 -2.66
CA ALA A 48 -1.18 14.95 -1.94
C ALA A 48 -1.85 13.61 -1.58
N MET A 49 -1.86 12.64 -2.49
CA MET A 49 -2.36 11.29 -2.26
C MET A 49 -1.57 10.59 -1.14
N LYS A 50 -0.24 10.56 -1.22
CA LYS A 50 0.64 9.99 -0.19
C LYS A 50 0.46 10.70 1.15
N THR A 51 0.35 12.03 1.15
CA THR A 51 0.14 12.80 2.38
C THR A 51 -1.19 12.44 3.05
N ALA A 52 -2.27 12.28 2.27
CA ALA A 52 -3.57 11.91 2.79
C ALA A 52 -3.57 10.49 3.39
N LEU A 53 -2.94 9.54 2.70
CA LEU A 53 -2.82 8.15 3.16
C LEU A 53 -1.89 8.02 4.37
N CYS A 54 -0.76 8.72 4.36
CA CYS A 54 0.26 8.62 5.42
C CYS A 54 -0.26 9.13 6.78
N ARG A 55 -1.21 10.07 6.78
CA ARG A 55 -1.89 10.56 7.99
C ARG A 55 -2.81 9.53 8.66
N LEU A 56 -3.11 8.42 7.98
CA LEU A 56 -3.91 7.34 8.55
C LEU A 56 -3.03 6.49 9.47
N ALA A 57 -3.62 6.02 10.58
CA ALA A 57 -2.92 5.15 11.52
C ALA A 57 -2.47 3.78 10.95
N PRO A 58 -3.26 3.05 10.13
CA PRO A 58 -2.86 1.74 9.63
C PRO A 58 -1.68 1.78 8.67
N THR A 59 -1.09 0.61 8.45
CA THR A 59 -0.17 0.40 7.32
C THR A 59 -0.99 0.28 6.04
N ILE A 60 -0.65 1.07 5.02
CA ILE A 60 -1.27 1.03 3.70
C ILE A 60 -0.37 0.22 2.77
N LEU A 61 -0.82 -0.96 2.37
CA LEU A 61 -0.14 -1.82 1.40
C LEU A 61 -0.76 -1.62 0.02
N CYS A 62 -0.01 -0.97 -0.86
CA CYS A 62 -0.36 -0.70 -2.24
C CYS A 62 0.10 -1.84 -3.15
N ILE A 63 -0.83 -2.38 -3.93
CA ILE A 63 -0.52 -3.16 -5.13
C ILE A 63 -0.67 -2.21 -6.31
N HIS A 64 0.39 -2.02 -7.08
CA HIS A 64 0.36 -1.06 -8.19
C HIS A 64 -0.64 -1.50 -9.26
N GLY A 65 -1.23 -0.51 -9.92
CA GLY A 65 -2.01 -0.72 -11.13
C GLY A 65 -1.18 -0.63 -12.41
N ASN A 66 -1.84 -0.90 -13.54
CA ASN A 66 -1.22 -0.78 -14.85
C ASN A 66 -0.97 0.68 -15.26
N HIS A 67 -1.62 1.65 -14.63
CA HIS A 67 -1.41 3.06 -14.93
C HIS A 67 -0.39 3.76 -14.01
N GLU A 68 0.21 3.04 -13.07
CA GLU A 68 1.15 3.61 -12.11
C GLU A 68 2.61 3.29 -12.46
N ILE A 69 3.48 4.26 -12.21
CA ILE A 69 4.92 4.09 -12.35
C ILE A 69 5.41 3.15 -11.25
N ARG A 70 6.22 2.17 -11.65
CA ARG A 70 6.78 1.19 -10.73
C ARG A 70 7.68 1.90 -9.71
N PRO A 71 7.56 1.61 -8.40
CA PRO A 71 8.42 2.20 -7.37
C PRO A 71 9.92 2.03 -7.66
N ALA A 72 10.31 0.92 -8.30
CA ALA A 72 11.70 0.66 -8.71
C ALA A 72 12.29 1.71 -9.67
N ASN A 73 11.45 2.47 -10.37
CA ASN A 73 11.86 3.51 -11.31
C ASN A 73 11.86 4.91 -10.68
N ILE A 74 11.52 5.04 -9.39
CA ILE A 74 11.42 6.33 -8.69
C ILE A 74 12.57 6.42 -7.68
N PRO A 75 13.54 7.36 -7.83
CA PRO A 75 14.76 7.38 -7.02
C PRO A 75 14.58 7.53 -5.51
N SER A 76 13.45 8.07 -5.05
CA SER A 76 13.16 8.25 -3.62
C SER A 76 12.73 6.95 -2.92
N TYR A 77 12.33 5.92 -3.67
CA TYR A 77 11.92 4.65 -3.10
C TYR A 77 13.12 3.78 -2.74
N ILE A 78 13.04 3.21 -1.55
CA ILE A 78 13.98 2.21 -1.03
C ILE A 78 13.22 0.94 -0.65
N THR A 79 13.94 -0.17 -0.49
CA THR A 79 13.34 -1.46 -0.12
C THR A 79 13.57 -1.80 1.34
N LYS A 80 12.63 -2.53 1.94
CA LYS A 80 12.82 -3.24 3.21
C LYS A 80 12.12 -4.59 3.19
N ASP A 81 12.57 -5.49 4.07
CA ASP A 81 11.83 -6.71 4.35
C ASP A 81 10.63 -6.40 5.24
N TRP A 82 9.47 -6.90 4.84
CA TRP A 82 8.22 -6.71 5.58
C TRP A 82 7.30 -7.90 5.38
N ASN A 83 6.82 -8.46 6.50
CA ASN A 83 5.91 -9.60 6.53
C ASN A 83 6.30 -10.79 5.62
N GLY A 84 7.59 -11.11 5.54
CA GLY A 84 8.08 -12.28 4.79
C GLY A 84 8.26 -12.06 3.28
N GLY A 85 8.21 -10.81 2.81
CA GLY A 85 8.64 -10.45 1.46
C GLY A 85 9.26 -9.05 1.43
N THR A 86 9.61 -8.57 0.23
CA THR A 86 10.19 -7.24 0.05
C THR A 86 9.12 -6.23 -0.35
N VAL A 87 9.15 -5.05 0.28
CA VAL A 87 8.32 -3.90 -0.07
C VAL A 87 9.18 -2.68 -0.42
N TRP A 88 8.65 -1.82 -1.28
CA TRP A 88 9.17 -0.49 -1.55
C TRP A 88 8.47 0.54 -0.65
N PHE A 89 9.20 1.53 -0.17
CA PHE A 89 8.64 2.65 0.57
C PHE A 89 9.52 3.90 0.41
N GLU A 90 8.97 5.06 0.77
CA GLU A 90 9.72 6.31 0.91
C GLU A 90 9.82 6.66 2.39
N GLU A 91 10.97 7.15 2.85
CA GLU A 91 11.16 7.54 4.25
C GLU A 91 10.19 8.65 4.68
N THR A 92 9.81 9.53 3.75
CA THR A 92 8.81 10.60 3.94
C THR A 92 7.41 10.05 4.23
N PHE A 93 7.09 8.82 3.79
CA PHE A 93 5.77 8.20 3.91
C PHE A 93 5.89 6.76 4.45
N PRO A 94 6.35 6.57 5.70
CA PRO A 94 6.88 5.28 6.18
C PRO A 94 5.84 4.16 6.34
N ASN A 95 4.56 4.53 6.44
CA ASN A 95 3.41 3.60 6.54
C ASN A 95 2.74 3.31 5.18
N ILE A 96 3.24 3.87 4.08
CA ILE A 96 2.80 3.51 2.72
C ILE A 96 3.84 2.57 2.11
N LEU A 97 3.42 1.34 1.86
CA LEU A 97 4.26 0.27 1.34
C LEU A 97 3.74 -0.13 -0.03
N PHE A 98 4.61 -0.29 -1.00
CA PHE A 98 4.29 -0.94 -2.27
C PHE A 98 4.87 -2.33 -2.28
N ALA A 99 4.05 -3.34 -2.55
CA ALA A 99 4.57 -4.69 -2.67
C ALA A 99 5.48 -4.81 -3.89
N ARG A 100 6.61 -5.51 -3.75
CA ARG A 100 7.49 -5.79 -4.89
C ARG A 100 6.88 -6.86 -5.78
N ASP A 101 7.00 -6.69 -7.08
CA ASP A 101 6.56 -7.66 -8.07
C ASP A 101 7.17 -9.04 -7.85
N GLY A 102 6.34 -10.08 -8.02
CA GLY A 102 6.71 -11.49 -7.82
C GLY A 102 6.91 -11.89 -6.35
N ASN A 103 6.71 -10.99 -5.39
CA ASN A 103 6.89 -11.31 -3.97
C ASN A 103 5.60 -11.84 -3.33
N ARG A 104 5.79 -12.63 -2.27
CA ARG A 104 4.72 -13.08 -1.39
C ARG A 104 4.78 -12.28 -0.10
N ILE A 105 3.68 -11.62 0.24
CA ILE A 105 3.54 -10.82 1.46
C ILE A 105 2.59 -11.55 2.41
N GLY A 106 3.05 -11.89 3.61
CA GLY A 106 2.20 -12.46 4.66
C GLY A 106 1.26 -11.40 5.23
N LEU A 107 -0.03 -11.69 5.32
CA LEU A 107 -1.01 -10.74 5.84
C LEU A 107 -1.72 -11.23 7.10
N VAL A 108 -1.85 -12.54 7.28
CA VAL A 108 -2.43 -13.12 8.49
C VAL A 108 -1.48 -14.17 9.05
N ARG A 109 -1.13 -14.02 10.33
CA ARG A 109 -0.54 -15.09 11.15
C ARG A 109 -1.60 -15.51 12.16
N HIS A 110 -2.26 -16.63 11.90
CA HIS A 110 -3.06 -17.31 12.91
C HIS A 110 -2.62 -18.77 12.92
N ASP A 111 -2.56 -19.36 14.12
CA ASP A 111 -1.86 -20.58 14.54
C ASP A 111 -2.08 -21.89 13.75
N CYS A 112 -2.67 -21.89 12.55
CA CYS A 112 -2.69 -23.06 11.67
C CYS A 112 -2.82 -22.78 10.16
N GLN A 113 -2.96 -21.52 9.70
CA GLN A 113 -3.03 -21.21 8.26
C GLN A 113 -2.41 -19.84 7.95
N ASP A 114 -1.24 -19.84 7.33
CA ASP A 114 -0.63 -18.63 6.79
C ASP A 114 -1.41 -18.15 5.55
N ARG A 115 -1.95 -16.94 5.60
CA ARG A 115 -2.55 -16.30 4.41
C ARG A 115 -1.58 -15.28 3.83
N TYR A 116 -1.18 -15.54 2.58
CA TYR A 116 -0.28 -14.71 1.80
C TYR A 116 -1.04 -14.00 0.68
N LEU A 117 -0.67 -12.76 0.41
CA LEU A 117 -0.94 -12.11 -0.86
C LEU A 117 0.26 -12.37 -1.78
N THR A 118 0.01 -13.04 -2.91
CA THR A 118 1.03 -13.23 -3.95
C THR A 118 0.85 -12.12 -4.98
N VAL A 119 1.88 -11.29 -5.14
CA VAL A 119 1.86 -10.18 -6.10
C VAL A 119 2.40 -10.70 -7.41
N LEU A 120 1.50 -10.97 -8.35
CA LEU A 120 1.86 -11.40 -9.69
C LEU A 120 2.32 -10.17 -10.49
N CYS A 121 3.43 -10.32 -11.21
CA CYS A 121 3.92 -9.29 -12.10
C CYS A 121 2.90 -9.08 -13.23
N GLY A 122 2.43 -7.84 -13.40
CA GLY A 122 1.60 -7.37 -14.51
C GLY A 122 2.26 -6.20 -15.23
#